data_AF-A0A0B1S1H3-F1
#
_entry.id   AF-A0A0B1S1H3-F1
#
_cell.length_a   1.000
_cell.length_b   1.000
_cell.length_c   1.000
_cell.angle_alpha   90.00
_cell.angle_beta   90.00
_cell.angle_gamma   90.00
#
_symmetry.space_group_name_H-M   'P 1'
#
loop_
_entity.id
_entity.type
_entity.pdbx_description
1 polymer ?
#
loop_
_entity_poly.entity_id
_entity_poly.type
_entity_poly.pdbx_seq_one_letter_code
_entity_poly.pdbx_strand_id
1 'polypeptide(L)'
;MPRIQSLLDKDGVSAAGMYAEMAAWLHEQGKTLQDQLFDLYHKYGFHLVRSSYWFTPSPDVTKELFASLRKDLKFPEKIGDQPVKTVRDLTIGYDNSMPDNKPVLPLSTTSEMITFNLANGNIATLRASGTEPKIKYYIELKTAPGKKESDLDEVMKELEQLEKDVVETLLRPKQFGLIARK
;
A
#
# COMPACT_ATOMS: atom_id res chain seq x y z
N MET A 1 -27.39 -1.67 19.76
CA MET A 1 -25.99 -1.44 19.35
C MET A 1 -25.60 -0.03 19.78
N PRO A 2 -24.51 0.16 20.54
CA PRO A 2 -24.04 1.50 20.84
C PRO A 2 -23.64 2.16 19.52
N ARG A 3 -24.18 3.34 19.23
CA ARG A 3 -23.73 4.16 18.10
C ARG A 3 -22.31 4.59 18.42
N ILE A 4 -21.34 4.16 17.60
CA ILE A 4 -20.00 4.76 17.60
C ILE A 4 -20.21 6.26 17.38
N GLN A 5 -19.79 7.03 18.38
CA GLN A 5 -20.00 8.47 18.43
C GLN A 5 -19.30 9.12 17.24
N SER A 6 -20.00 10.07 16.59
CA SER A 6 -19.66 10.68 15.30
C SER A 6 -18.52 11.72 15.39
N LEU A 7 -17.43 11.40 16.07
CA LEU A 7 -16.23 12.22 16.02
C LEU A 7 -15.54 11.96 14.68
N LEU A 8 -15.32 13.01 13.89
CA LEU A 8 -14.56 12.92 12.63
C LEU A 8 -13.04 12.99 12.90
N ASP A 9 -12.58 12.38 13.99
CA ASP A 9 -11.18 12.30 14.37
C ASP A 9 -10.83 10.87 14.80
N LYS A 10 -9.55 10.54 14.78
CA LYS A 10 -9.05 9.25 15.24
C LYS A 10 -9.19 9.17 16.76
N ASP A 11 -9.79 8.09 17.25
CA ASP A 11 -9.94 7.84 18.68
C ASP A 11 -9.22 6.53 19.08
N GLY A 12 -8.00 6.69 19.61
CA GLY A 12 -7.20 5.58 20.09
C GLY A 12 -7.71 4.93 21.38
N VAL A 13 -8.41 5.70 22.23
CA VAL A 13 -8.92 5.19 23.52
C VAL A 13 -10.12 4.28 23.27
N SER A 14 -11.06 4.72 22.43
CA SER A 14 -12.19 3.87 22.02
C SER A 14 -11.71 2.63 21.26
N ALA A 15 -10.71 2.77 20.37
CA ALA A 15 -10.12 1.63 19.68
C ALA A 15 -9.48 0.61 20.65
N ALA A 16 -8.78 1.09 21.69
CA ALA A 16 -8.23 0.21 22.73
C ALA A 16 -9.33 -0.51 23.53
N GLY A 17 -10.43 0.17 23.86
CA GLY A 17 -11.59 -0.43 24.51
C GLY A 17 -12.21 -1.55 23.67
N MET A 18 -12.44 -1.31 22.38
CA MET A 18 -12.96 -2.32 21.45
C MET A 18 -11.98 -3.50 21.29
N TYR A 19 -10.68 -3.24 21.26
CA TYR A 19 -9.67 -4.29 21.18
C TYR A 19 -9.66 -5.16 22.44
N ALA A 20 -9.81 -4.56 23.62
CA ALA A 20 -9.90 -5.29 24.89
C ALA A 20 -11.17 -6.15 24.98
N GLU A 21 -12.32 -5.63 24.52
CA GLU A 21 -13.57 -6.38 24.44
C GLU A 21 -13.44 -7.59 23.49
N MET A 22 -12.85 -7.40 22.31
CA MET A 22 -12.57 -8.48 21.37
C MET A 22 -11.63 -9.54 21.96
N ALA A 23 -10.59 -9.12 22.68
CA ALA A 23 -9.66 -10.02 23.34
C ALA A 23 -10.35 -10.86 24.43
N ALA A 24 -11.19 -10.23 25.27
CA ALA A 24 -11.95 -10.91 26.31
C ALA A 24 -12.93 -11.94 25.71
N TRP A 25 -13.68 -11.55 24.67
CA TRP A 25 -14.64 -12.41 24.00
C TRP A 25 -13.98 -13.62 23.29
N LEU A 26 -12.81 -13.43 22.68
CA LEU A 26 -12.05 -14.53 22.09
C LEU A 26 -11.48 -15.46 23.15
N HIS A 27 -11.03 -14.90 24.28
CA HIS A 27 -10.51 -15.68 25.40
C HIS A 27 -11.58 -16.62 25.98
N GLU A 28 -12.83 -16.17 26.11
CA GLU A 28 -13.96 -17.02 26.51
C GLU A 28 -14.21 -18.20 25.56
N GLN A 29 -13.79 -18.09 24.30
CA GLN A 29 -13.86 -19.16 23.29
C GLN A 29 -12.57 -20.00 23.20
N GLY A 30 -11.59 -19.76 24.07
CA GLY A 30 -10.29 -20.44 24.04
C GLY A 30 -9.43 -20.05 22.84
N LYS A 31 -9.69 -18.89 22.22
CA LYS A 31 -8.92 -18.35 21.08
C LYS A 31 -8.10 -17.14 21.49
N THR A 32 -6.98 -16.97 20.79
CA THR A 32 -6.19 -15.74 20.81
C THR A 32 -6.61 -14.80 19.67
N LEU A 33 -6.16 -13.55 19.74
CA LEU A 33 -6.29 -12.60 18.63
C LEU A 33 -5.52 -13.04 17.39
N GLN A 34 -4.41 -13.76 17.57
CA GLN A 34 -3.63 -14.32 16.47
C GLN A 34 -4.43 -15.43 15.76
N ASP A 35 -5.09 -16.32 16.51
CA ASP A 35 -5.95 -17.34 15.92
C ASP A 35 -7.06 -16.70 15.10
N GLN A 36 -7.71 -15.66 15.65
CA GLN A 36 -8.76 -14.92 14.94
C GLN A 36 -8.22 -14.21 13.68
N LEU A 37 -6.98 -13.70 13.70
CA LEU A 37 -6.34 -13.12 12.53
C LEU A 37 -6.07 -14.17 11.45
N PHE A 38 -5.59 -15.35 11.81
CA PHE A 38 -5.38 -16.44 10.86
C PHE A 38 -6.67 -17.05 10.34
N ASP A 39 -7.75 -17.08 11.14
CA ASP A 39 -9.08 -17.41 10.65
C ASP A 39 -9.55 -16.43 9.56
N LEU A 40 -9.25 -15.12 9.72
CA LEU A 40 -9.55 -14.12 8.70
C LEU A 40 -8.67 -14.29 7.45
N TYR A 41 -7.37 -14.55 7.62
CA TYR A 41 -6.48 -14.82 6.49
C TYR A 41 -6.86 -16.11 5.76
N HIS A 42 -7.31 -17.13 6.47
CA HIS A 42 -7.82 -18.33 5.84
C HIS A 42 -9.08 -18.03 5.03
N LYS A 43 -10.00 -17.22 5.57
CA LYS A 43 -11.26 -16.89 4.91
C LYS A 43 -11.12 -15.95 3.72
N TYR A 44 -10.23 -14.97 3.78
CA TYR A 44 -10.15 -13.89 2.79
C TYR A 44 -8.82 -13.81 2.03
N GLY A 45 -7.83 -14.60 2.45
CA GLY A 45 -6.45 -14.49 1.99
C GLY A 45 -5.61 -13.64 2.93
N PHE A 46 -4.28 -13.80 2.86
CA PHE A 46 -3.36 -12.92 3.55
C PHE A 46 -3.45 -11.50 2.98
N HIS A 47 -3.49 -10.51 3.86
CA HIS A 47 -3.42 -9.08 3.53
C HIS A 47 -2.21 -8.48 4.23
N LEU A 48 -1.03 -8.64 3.63
CA LEU A 48 0.21 -8.14 4.21
C LEU A 48 0.53 -6.75 3.68
N VAL A 49 1.06 -5.90 4.55
CA VAL A 49 1.40 -4.52 4.21
C VAL A 49 2.87 -4.25 4.47
N ARG A 50 3.55 -3.66 3.49
CA ARG A 50 4.89 -3.08 3.64
C ARG A 50 4.80 -1.58 3.42
N SER A 51 5.38 -0.81 4.33
CA SER A 51 5.51 0.63 4.15
C SER A 51 6.91 1.08 4.52
N SER A 52 7.54 1.83 3.63
CA SER A 52 8.88 2.38 3.84
C SER A 52 9.09 3.59 2.93
N TYR A 53 10.33 4.08 2.87
CA TYR A 53 10.67 5.26 2.08
C TYR A 53 12.13 5.25 1.67
N TRP A 54 12.41 6.04 0.62
CA TRP A 54 13.76 6.41 0.20
C TRP A 54 13.91 7.92 0.26
N PHE A 55 15.08 8.38 0.68
CA PHE A 55 15.42 9.79 0.57
C PHE A 55 15.79 10.11 -0.89
N THR A 56 15.33 11.26 -1.36
CA THR A 56 15.69 11.82 -2.66
C THR A 56 16.79 12.86 -2.46
N PRO A 57 17.80 12.96 -3.34
CA PRO A 57 18.83 13.99 -3.25
C PRO A 57 18.28 15.43 -3.22
N SER A 58 17.16 15.68 -3.91
CA SER A 58 16.48 16.97 -3.91
C SER A 58 14.99 16.83 -4.25
N PRO A 59 14.17 17.87 -3.98
CA PRO A 59 12.79 17.93 -4.46
C PRO A 59 12.66 17.83 -5.99
N ASP A 60 13.65 18.30 -6.75
CA ASP A 60 13.60 18.22 -8.21
C ASP A 60 13.80 16.79 -8.71
N VAL A 61 14.65 16.00 -8.06
CA VAL A 61 14.76 14.55 -8.33
C VAL A 61 13.42 13.85 -8.05
N THR A 62 12.69 14.26 -7.02
CA THR A 62 11.33 13.74 -6.75
C THR A 62 10.41 14.02 -7.94
N LYS A 63 10.37 15.28 -8.41
CA LYS A 63 9.52 15.67 -9.55
C LYS A 63 9.92 14.92 -10.83
N GLU A 64 11.22 14.79 -11.09
CA GLU A 64 11.74 14.08 -12.26
C GLU A 64 11.32 12.60 -12.24
N LEU A 65 11.45 11.93 -11.10
CA LEU A 65 11.04 10.54 -10.93
C LEU A 65 9.54 10.38 -11.22
N PHE A 66 8.68 11.18 -10.60
CA PHE A 66 7.23 11.10 -10.83
C PHE A 66 6.85 11.47 -12.28
N ALA A 67 7.47 12.49 -12.87
CA ALA A 67 7.25 12.84 -14.27
C ALA A 67 7.63 11.70 -15.20
N SER A 68 8.74 10.99 -14.92
CA SER A 68 9.17 9.86 -15.72
C SER A 68 8.24 8.63 -15.62
N LEU A 69 7.55 8.45 -14.49
CA LEU A 69 6.57 7.37 -14.30
C LEU A 69 5.28 7.56 -15.12
N ARG A 70 5.00 8.78 -15.56
CA ARG A 70 3.77 9.14 -16.28
C ARG A 70 4.04 9.89 -17.59
N LYS A 71 5.24 9.72 -18.14
CA LYS A 71 5.66 10.42 -19.37
C LYS A 71 4.69 10.05 -20.50
N ASP A 72 4.16 11.06 -21.19
CA ASP A 72 3.17 10.90 -22.26
C ASP A 72 1.91 10.11 -21.84
N LEU A 73 1.53 10.17 -20.54
CA LEU A 73 0.49 9.36 -19.91
C LEU A 73 0.70 7.84 -20.06
N LYS A 74 1.94 7.41 -20.29
CA LYS A 74 2.35 6.01 -20.31
C LYS A 74 2.99 5.67 -18.98
N PHE A 75 2.31 4.78 -18.26
CA PHE A 75 2.77 4.23 -16.99
C PHE A 75 3.48 2.89 -17.21
N PRO A 76 4.33 2.43 -16.27
CA PRO A 76 4.86 1.07 -16.30
C PRO A 76 3.74 0.03 -16.50
N GLU A 77 3.89 -0.83 -17.51
CA GLU A 77 2.92 -1.89 -17.82
C GLU A 77 3.09 -3.12 -16.91
N LYS A 78 4.24 -3.21 -16.22
CA LYS A 78 4.59 -4.28 -15.28
C LYS A 78 5.38 -3.74 -14.10
N ILE A 79 5.31 -4.45 -12.98
CA ILE A 79 6.20 -4.30 -11.82
C ILE A 79 6.78 -5.68 -11.54
N GLY A 80 8.10 -5.86 -11.73
CA GLY A 80 8.68 -7.19 -11.85
C GLY A 80 7.99 -7.97 -12.98
N ASP A 81 7.54 -9.19 -12.69
CA ASP A 81 6.80 -10.02 -13.65
C ASP A 81 5.28 -9.77 -13.65
N GLN A 82 4.77 -8.93 -12.74
CA GLN A 82 3.34 -8.72 -12.55
C GLN A 82 2.78 -7.61 -13.46
N PRO A 83 1.78 -7.88 -14.32
CA PRO A 83 1.13 -6.84 -15.11
C PRO A 83 0.41 -5.80 -14.24
N VAL A 84 0.55 -4.54 -14.60
CA VAL A 84 -0.24 -3.44 -14.04
C VAL A 84 -1.61 -3.47 -14.68
N LYS A 85 -2.65 -3.68 -13.86
CA LYS A 85 -4.04 -3.71 -14.30
C LYS A 85 -4.61 -2.31 -14.49
N THR A 86 -4.39 -1.44 -13.51
CA THR A 86 -4.89 -0.06 -13.52
C THR A 86 -3.93 0.84 -12.76
N VAL A 87 -3.92 2.13 -13.13
CA VAL A 87 -3.16 3.17 -12.45
C VAL A 87 -4.08 4.31 -12.08
N ARG A 88 -3.89 4.82 -10.86
CA ARG A 88 -4.48 6.06 -10.36
C ARG A 88 -3.35 7.03 -10.00
N ASP A 89 -3.34 8.19 -10.62
CA ASP A 89 -2.48 9.32 -10.27
C ASP A 89 -3.38 10.47 -9.80
N LEU A 90 -3.42 10.67 -8.47
CA LEU A 90 -4.22 11.74 -7.86
C LEU A 90 -3.55 13.11 -7.98
N THR A 91 -2.31 13.19 -8.44
CA THR A 91 -1.63 14.46 -8.72
C THR A 91 -2.21 15.10 -9.98
N ILE A 92 -2.37 14.32 -11.05
CA ILE A 92 -2.88 14.81 -12.35
C ILE A 92 -4.36 14.51 -12.58
N GLY A 93 -5.02 13.81 -11.65
CA GLY A 93 -6.43 13.45 -11.76
C GLY A 93 -6.69 12.38 -12.80
N TYR A 94 -5.83 11.37 -12.87
CA TYR A 94 -5.95 10.23 -13.77
C TYR A 94 -6.32 8.96 -12.98
N ASP A 95 -7.30 8.20 -13.46
CA ASP A 95 -7.63 6.87 -12.95
C ASP A 95 -8.28 6.03 -14.06
N ASN A 96 -7.52 5.12 -14.66
CA ASN A 96 -8.05 4.28 -15.76
C ASN A 96 -8.93 3.11 -15.31
N SER A 97 -9.21 2.99 -14.01
CA SER A 97 -10.23 2.08 -13.50
C SER A 97 -11.65 2.68 -13.52
N MET A 98 -11.76 3.99 -13.80
CA MET A 98 -12.98 4.76 -13.72
C MET A 98 -13.40 5.32 -15.09
N PRO A 99 -14.69 5.66 -15.29
CA PRO A 99 -15.15 6.35 -16.49
C PRO A 99 -14.34 7.62 -16.78
N ASP A 100 -14.12 7.90 -18.06
CA ASP A 100 -13.36 9.05 -18.58
C ASP A 100 -11.93 9.18 -18.05
N ASN A 101 -11.37 8.10 -17.48
CA ASN A 101 -10.08 8.07 -16.80
C ASN A 101 -9.96 9.06 -15.63
N LYS A 102 -11.04 9.31 -14.88
CA LYS A 102 -11.05 10.30 -13.78
C LYS A 102 -11.30 9.65 -12.41
N PRO A 103 -10.53 10.02 -11.36
CA PRO A 103 -10.72 9.49 -10.02
C PRO A 103 -11.99 10.04 -9.36
N VAL A 104 -12.63 9.19 -8.55
CA VAL A 104 -13.70 9.60 -7.60
C VAL A 104 -13.11 10.22 -6.33
N LEU A 105 -11.84 9.92 -6.04
CA LEU A 105 -11.14 10.45 -4.86
C LEU A 105 -10.69 11.90 -5.08
N PRO A 106 -10.59 12.71 -4.01
CA PRO A 106 -10.05 14.05 -4.07
C PRO A 106 -8.64 14.08 -4.65
N LEU A 107 -8.34 15.12 -5.43
CA LEU A 107 -7.02 15.32 -6.02
C LEU A 107 -6.02 15.83 -4.97
N SER A 108 -4.77 15.45 -5.15
CA SER A 108 -3.62 15.90 -4.36
C SER A 108 -2.63 16.62 -5.27
N THR A 109 -3.07 17.75 -5.85
CA THR A 109 -2.30 18.48 -6.86
C THR A 109 -0.97 19.04 -6.35
N THR A 110 -0.77 19.12 -5.03
CA THR A 110 0.43 19.64 -4.38
C THR A 110 1.35 18.55 -3.82
N SER A 111 0.96 17.28 -3.85
CA SER A 111 1.76 16.17 -3.34
C SER A 111 1.61 14.97 -4.25
N GLU A 112 2.73 14.52 -4.81
CA GLU A 112 2.73 13.42 -5.77
C GLU A 112 2.18 12.13 -5.14
N MET A 113 1.21 11.51 -5.80
CA MET A 113 0.66 10.22 -5.36
C MET A 113 0.15 9.37 -6.54
N ILE A 114 0.80 8.24 -6.77
CA ILE A 114 0.46 7.28 -7.83
C ILE A 114 0.26 5.89 -7.22
N THR A 115 -0.87 5.27 -7.50
CA THR A 115 -1.23 3.91 -7.11
C THR A 115 -1.31 3.01 -8.34
N PHE A 116 -0.61 1.90 -8.30
CA PHE A 116 -0.61 0.82 -9.28
C PHE A 116 -1.36 -0.38 -8.69
N ASN A 117 -2.47 -0.78 -9.32
CA ASN A 117 -3.13 -2.05 -9.00
C ASN A 117 -2.63 -3.11 -9.97
N LEU A 118 -2.09 -4.20 -9.46
CA LEU A 118 -1.55 -5.31 -10.24
C LEU A 118 -2.64 -6.33 -10.58
N ALA A 119 -2.44 -7.09 -11.65
CA ALA A 119 -3.41 -8.06 -12.15
C ALA A 119 -3.73 -9.18 -11.13
N ASN A 120 -2.78 -9.50 -10.25
CA ASN A 120 -2.94 -10.47 -9.17
C ASN A 120 -3.63 -9.91 -7.92
N GLY A 121 -4.02 -8.63 -7.92
CA GLY A 121 -4.70 -7.97 -6.80
C GLY A 121 -3.80 -7.22 -5.82
N ASN A 122 -2.47 -7.34 -5.97
CA ASN A 122 -1.51 -6.57 -5.19
C ASN A 122 -1.57 -5.08 -5.56
N ILE A 123 -1.19 -4.23 -4.62
CA ILE A 123 -1.23 -2.77 -4.78
C ILE A 123 0.12 -2.18 -4.40
N ALA A 124 0.63 -1.25 -5.21
CA ALA A 124 1.79 -0.44 -4.87
C ALA A 124 1.44 1.05 -5.02
N THR A 125 1.62 1.84 -3.96
CA THR A 125 1.39 3.28 -3.97
C THR A 125 2.68 4.03 -3.66
N LEU A 126 3.09 4.93 -4.54
CA LEU A 126 4.17 5.88 -4.30
C LEU A 126 3.57 7.22 -3.88
N ARG A 127 4.19 7.86 -2.88
CA ARG A 127 3.80 9.18 -2.41
C ARG A 127 5.02 10.05 -2.07
N ALA A 128 5.10 11.24 -2.64
CA ALA A 128 6.10 12.22 -2.22
C ALA A 128 5.74 12.81 -0.85
N SER A 129 6.74 12.95 0.01
CA SER A 129 6.59 13.67 1.27
C SER A 129 6.64 15.18 1.01
N GLY A 130 5.65 15.92 1.53
CA GLY A 130 5.58 17.37 1.32
C GLY A 130 6.58 18.19 2.16
N THR A 131 7.11 17.62 3.24
CA THR A 131 7.96 18.33 4.22
C THR A 131 9.42 17.88 4.21
N GLU A 132 9.71 16.73 3.61
CA GLU A 132 11.03 16.11 3.63
C GLU A 132 11.32 15.53 2.24
N PRO A 133 12.56 15.60 1.72
CA PRO A 133 12.90 15.09 0.40
C PRO A 133 12.96 13.55 0.44
N LYS A 134 11.78 12.91 0.50
CA LYS A 134 11.64 11.45 0.52
C LYS A 134 10.39 11.01 -0.23
N ILE A 135 10.49 9.84 -0.86
CA ILE A 135 9.37 9.15 -1.51
C ILE A 135 9.02 7.96 -0.63
N LYS A 136 7.77 7.92 -0.17
CA LYS A 136 7.20 6.80 0.55
C LYS A 136 6.61 5.82 -0.45
N TYR A 137 6.68 4.54 -0.14
CA TYR A 137 5.92 3.52 -0.84
C TYR A 137 5.12 2.67 0.15
N TYR A 138 3.97 2.23 -0.32
CA TYR A 138 3.05 1.36 0.41
C TYR A 138 2.70 0.20 -0.51
N ILE A 139 2.93 -1.01 -0.04
CA ILE A 139 2.66 -2.24 -0.78
C ILE A 139 1.65 -3.04 0.00
N GLU A 140 0.58 -3.44 -0.66
CA GLU A 140 -0.39 -4.42 -0.15
C GLU A 140 -0.25 -5.69 -0.98
N LEU A 141 0.16 -6.78 -0.33
CA LEU A 141 0.12 -8.11 -0.91
C LEU A 141 -1.15 -8.83 -0.47
N LYS A 142 -1.86 -9.39 -1.44
CA LYS A 142 -3.13 -10.11 -1.25
C LYS A 142 -2.99 -11.50 -1.83
N THR A 143 -3.22 -12.53 -1.02
CA THR A 143 -3.30 -13.91 -1.52
C THR A 143 -4.76 -14.30 -1.75
N ALA A 144 -4.97 -15.41 -2.46
CA ALA A 144 -6.27 -16.06 -2.45
C ALA A 144 -6.61 -16.60 -1.03
N PRO A 145 -7.91 -16.79 -0.73
CA PRO A 145 -8.35 -17.53 0.45
C PRO A 145 -7.76 -18.95 0.54
N GLY A 146 -7.82 -19.53 1.73
CA GLY A 146 -7.47 -20.94 1.99
C GLY A 146 -6.05 -21.17 2.51
N LYS A 147 -5.19 -20.15 2.48
CA LYS A 147 -3.85 -20.21 3.09
C LYS A 147 -3.95 -20.34 4.62
N LYS A 148 -2.91 -20.89 5.24
CA LYS A 148 -2.81 -21.17 6.67
C LYS A 148 -1.61 -20.45 7.28
N GLU A 149 -1.51 -20.46 8.60
CA GLU A 149 -0.37 -19.90 9.33
C GLU A 149 0.98 -20.48 8.87
N SER A 150 1.03 -21.77 8.56
CA SER A 150 2.23 -22.44 8.03
C SER A 150 2.73 -21.86 6.70
N ASP A 151 1.88 -21.14 5.96
CA ASP A 151 2.23 -20.54 4.67
C ASP A 151 2.82 -19.13 4.84
N LEU A 152 2.79 -18.56 6.06
CA LEU A 152 3.20 -17.17 6.29
C LEU A 152 4.63 -16.89 5.83
N ASP A 153 5.57 -17.80 6.07
CA ASP A 153 6.97 -17.65 5.67
C ASP A 153 7.14 -17.57 4.15
N GLU A 154 6.32 -18.30 3.39
CA GLU A 154 6.30 -18.22 1.93
C GLU A 154 5.73 -16.89 1.47
N VAL A 155 4.58 -16.48 2.03
CA VAL A 155 3.91 -15.22 1.67
C VAL A 155 4.76 -14.00 2.05
N MET A 156 5.54 -14.07 3.12
CA MET A 156 6.51 -13.04 3.49
C MET A 156 7.64 -12.91 2.46
N LYS A 157 8.12 -14.02 1.89
CA LYS A 157 9.11 -13.99 0.80
C LYS A 157 8.52 -13.39 -0.48
N GLU A 158 7.25 -13.70 -0.79
CA GLU A 158 6.54 -13.05 -1.90
C GLU A 158 6.45 -11.53 -1.69
N LEU A 159 6.16 -11.08 -0.47
CA LEU A 159 6.12 -9.64 -0.13
C LEU A 159 7.50 -9.00 -0.28
N GLU A 160 8.56 -9.65 0.18
CA GLU A 160 9.94 -9.16 0.02
C GLU A 160 10.35 -9.06 -1.46
N GLN A 161 9.95 -10.04 -2.28
CA GLN A 161 10.22 -9.99 -3.71
C GLN A 161 9.44 -8.85 -4.38
N LEU A 162 8.15 -8.70 -4.05
CA LEU A 162 7.34 -7.59 -4.55
C LEU A 162 7.90 -6.22 -4.14
N GLU A 163 8.43 -6.10 -2.92
CA GLU A 163 9.12 -4.89 -2.46
C GLU A 163 10.34 -4.57 -3.33
N LYS A 164 11.18 -5.57 -3.64
CA LYS A 164 12.32 -5.39 -4.56
C LYS A 164 11.84 -4.95 -5.94
N ASP A 165 10.81 -5.59 -6.48
CA ASP A 165 10.28 -5.29 -7.81
C ASP A 165 9.71 -3.87 -7.88
N VAL A 166 9.00 -3.42 -6.85
CA VAL A 166 8.50 -2.04 -6.71
C VAL A 166 9.64 -1.04 -6.64
N VAL A 167 10.67 -1.33 -5.83
CA VAL A 167 11.83 -0.45 -5.68
C VAL A 167 12.57 -0.33 -7.02
N GLU A 168 12.91 -1.44 -7.66
CA GLU A 168 13.68 -1.43 -8.91
C GLU A 168 12.88 -0.86 -10.09
N THR A 169 11.58 -1.16 -10.19
CA THR A 169 10.77 -0.70 -11.33
C THR A 169 10.33 0.75 -11.17
N LEU A 170 9.82 1.11 -9.99
CA LEU A 170 9.16 2.42 -9.80
C LEU A 170 10.12 3.47 -9.26
N LEU A 171 10.89 3.14 -8.22
CA LEU A 171 11.79 4.10 -7.57
C LEU A 171 13.14 4.23 -8.29
N ARG A 172 13.63 3.16 -8.92
CA ARG A 172 14.90 3.10 -9.67
C ARG A 172 16.05 3.78 -8.91
N PRO A 173 16.41 3.33 -7.69
CA PRO A 173 17.32 4.04 -6.80
C PRO A 173 18.65 4.44 -7.43
N LYS A 174 19.25 3.55 -8.22
CA LYS A 174 20.53 3.80 -8.91
C LYS A 174 20.43 4.91 -9.95
N GLN A 175 19.30 5.00 -10.67
CA GLN A 175 19.09 6.02 -11.70
C GLN A 175 18.93 7.40 -11.09
N PHE A 176 18.16 7.52 -10.00
CA PHE A 176 17.84 8.79 -9.36
C PHE A 176 18.73 9.14 -8.16
N GLY A 177 19.77 8.33 -7.90
CA GLY A 177 20.66 8.53 -6.75
C GLY A 177 19.93 8.48 -5.41
N LEU A 178 18.88 7.68 -5.27
CA LEU A 178 18.09 7.61 -4.04
C LEU A 178 18.93 7.00 -2.91
N ILE A 179 18.73 7.53 -1.71
CA ILE A 179 19.46 7.10 -0.51
C ILE A 179 18.54 6.24 0.34
N ALA A 180 18.99 5.01 0.62
CA ALA A 180 18.25 4.07 1.43
C ALA A 180 18.03 4.65 2.84
N ARG A 181 16.87 4.33 3.42
CA ARG A 181 16.66 4.54 4.85
C ARG A 181 17.72 3.73 5.61
N LYS A 182 18.45 4.41 6.51
CA LYS A 182 19.37 3.76 7.46
C LYS A 182 18.60 2.95 8.50
#